data_AF-A0A7J9B3L2-F1
#
_entry.id   AF-A0A7J9B3L2-F1
#
_cell.length_a   1.000
_cell.length_b   1.000
_cell.length_c   1.000
_cell.angle_alpha   90.00
_cell.angle_beta   90.00
_cell.angle_gamma   90.00
#
_symmetry.space_group_name_H-M   'P 1'
#
loop_
_entity.id
_entity.type
_entity.pdbx_description
1 polymer ?
#
loop_
_entity_poly.entity_id
_entity_poly.type
_entity_poly.pdbx_seq_one_letter_code
_entity_poly.pdbx_strand_id
1 'polypeptide(L)'
;MLLHGNDRACPTRGFYTYDAFIAGASSFSAFAATGDQATRKREIAAFLAQTAHETTSGGGWVAPDGPYACGYYYNKELNVE
;
A
#
# COMPACT_ATOMS: atom_id res chain seq x y z
N MET A 1 -7.30 -4.91 -2.16
CA MET A 1 -6.09 -4.16 -2.56
C MET A 1 -4.93 -4.31 -1.57
N LEU A 2 -5.10 -4.87 -0.36
CA LEU A 2 -4.00 -5.12 0.59
C LEU A 2 -4.30 -6.39 1.40
N LEU A 3 -4.32 -7.55 0.74
CA LEU A 3 -4.87 -8.77 1.33
C LEU A 3 -3.96 -9.36 2.41
N HIS A 4 -2.64 -9.32 2.20
CA HIS A 4 -1.66 -9.93 3.11
C HIS A 4 -0.91 -8.97 4.03
N GLY A 5 -1.15 -7.65 3.93
CA GLY A 5 -0.49 -6.64 4.78
C GLY A 5 -0.85 -6.75 6.28
N ASN A 6 -1.80 -7.62 6.65
CA ASN A 6 -2.20 -7.89 8.04
C ASN A 6 -2.06 -9.36 8.44
N ASP A 7 -1.40 -10.18 7.61
CA ASP A 7 -1.18 -11.60 7.92
C ASP A 7 -0.32 -11.76 9.17
N ARG A 8 -0.46 -12.91 9.87
CA ARG A 8 0.32 -13.19 11.09
C ARG A 8 1.83 -13.17 10.88
N ALA A 9 2.29 -13.47 9.67
CA ALA A 9 3.70 -13.45 9.30
C ALA A 9 4.21 -12.03 8.99
N CYS A 10 3.31 -11.06 8.81
CA CYS A 10 3.65 -9.72 8.40
C CYS A 10 4.19 -8.91 9.61
N PRO A 11 5.43 -8.40 9.54
CA PRO A 11 6.03 -7.64 10.64
C PRO A 11 5.34 -6.29 10.89
N THR A 12 4.56 -5.79 9.92
CA THR A 12 3.82 -4.52 10.00
C THR A 12 2.34 -4.69 10.32
N ARG A 13 1.90 -5.88 10.75
CA ARG A 13 0.49 -6.13 11.07
C ARG A 13 -0.09 -5.05 11.99
N GLY A 14 -1.17 -4.40 11.53
CA GLY A 14 -1.85 -3.33 12.27
C GLY A 14 -1.20 -1.95 12.19
N PHE A 15 -0.06 -1.80 11.50
CA PHE A 15 0.58 -0.50 11.28
C PHE A 15 -0.12 0.31 10.19
N TYR A 16 -0.41 -0.33 9.05
CA TYR A 16 -1.09 0.30 7.92
C TYR A 16 -2.61 0.13 8.04
N THR A 17 -3.26 1.09 8.69
CA THR A 17 -4.71 1.11 8.87
C THR A 17 -5.40 2.03 7.87
N TYR A 18 -6.66 1.73 7.57
CA TYR A 18 -7.49 2.60 6.71
C TYR A 18 -7.67 3.98 7.34
N ASP A 19 -7.92 4.05 8.65
CA ASP A 19 -8.12 5.31 9.35
C ASP A 19 -6.88 6.21 9.31
N ALA A 20 -5.68 5.62 9.46
CA ALA A 20 -4.43 6.36 9.31
C ALA A 20 -4.23 6.87 7.87
N PHE A 21 -4.59 6.06 6.86
CA PHE A 21 -4.56 6.51 5.47
C PHE A 21 -5.51 7.68 5.22
N ILE A 22 -6.75 7.62 5.73
CA ILE A 22 -7.72 8.72 5.59
C ILE A 22 -7.28 9.97 6.33
N ALA A 23 -6.73 9.83 7.54
CA ALA A 23 -6.18 10.96 8.31
C ALA A 23 -4.98 11.60 7.60
N GLY A 24 -4.11 10.81 6.99
CA GLY A 24 -3.01 11.32 6.16
C GLY A 24 -3.53 12.03 4.90
N ALA A 25 -4.43 11.39 4.15
CA ALA A 25 -5.00 11.93 2.92
C ALA A 25 -5.75 13.25 3.15
N SER A 26 -6.44 13.42 4.27
CA SER A 26 -7.17 14.66 4.59
C SER A 26 -6.24 15.86 4.81
N SER A 27 -4.95 15.63 5.08
CA SER A 27 -3.94 16.68 5.17
C SER A 27 -3.49 17.20 3.79
N PHE A 28 -3.84 16.49 2.71
CA PHE A 28 -3.50 16.85 1.33
C PHE A 28 -4.79 17.06 0.52
N SER A 29 -5.39 18.25 0.62
CA SER A 29 -6.71 18.55 0.04
C SER A 29 -6.84 18.33 -1.47
N ALA A 30 -5.74 18.29 -2.21
CA ALA A 30 -5.73 18.03 -3.65
C ALA A 30 -5.65 16.52 -4.01
N PHE A 31 -5.20 15.68 -3.06
CA PHE A 31 -4.99 14.25 -3.27
C PHE A 31 -6.33 13.55 -3.50
N ALA A 32 -6.44 12.84 -4.62
CA ALA A 32 -7.66 12.16 -5.06
C ALA A 32 -8.89 13.08 -5.13
N ALA A 33 -8.69 14.39 -5.26
CA ALA A 33 -9.73 15.41 -5.32
C ALA A 33 -9.74 16.18 -6.66
N THR A 34 -8.74 15.94 -7.52
CA THR A 34 -8.54 16.68 -8.77
C THR A 34 -9.08 15.90 -9.97
N GLY A 35 -9.83 16.60 -10.85
CA GLY A 35 -10.34 16.02 -12.10
C GLY A 35 -11.60 15.15 -11.93
N ASP A 36 -11.86 14.31 -12.92
CA ASP A 36 -13.05 13.46 -12.95
C ASP A 36 -12.94 12.23 -12.03
N GLN A 37 -14.02 11.45 -11.90
CA GLN A 37 -14.01 10.27 -11.04
C GLN A 37 -12.97 9.22 -11.47
N ALA A 38 -12.72 9.08 -12.78
CA ALA A 38 -11.74 8.12 -13.29
C ALA A 38 -10.31 8.55 -12.93
N THR A 39 -10.01 9.84 -13.02
CA THR A 39 -8.72 10.44 -12.65
C THR A 39 -8.44 10.27 -11.17
N ARG A 40 -9.42 10.60 -10.31
CA ARG A 40 -9.29 10.43 -8.85
C ARG A 40 -9.08 8.98 -8.44
N LYS A 41 -9.80 8.04 -9.07
CA LYS A 41 -9.57 6.59 -8.85
C LYS A 41 -8.17 6.17 -9.30
N ARG A 42 -7.69 6.70 -10.43
CA ARG A 42 -6.35 6.40 -10.97
C ARG A 42 -5.24 6.94 -10.06
N GLU A 43 -5.42 8.12 -9.48
CA GLU A 43 -4.47 8.70 -8.53
C GLU A 43 -4.32 7.83 -7.28
N ILE A 44 -5.43 7.39 -6.68
CA ILE A 44 -5.41 6.45 -5.54
C ILE A 44 -4.71 5.15 -5.94
N ALA A 45 -5.08 4.58 -7.09
CA ALA A 45 -4.49 3.32 -7.56
C ALA A 45 -2.98 3.46 -7.81
N ALA A 46 -2.53 4.55 -8.40
CA ALA A 46 -1.12 4.81 -8.66
C ALA A 46 -0.32 5.00 -7.35
N PHE A 47 -0.86 5.77 -6.41
CA PHE A 47 -0.25 5.96 -5.09
C PHE A 47 -0.10 4.61 -4.35
N LEU A 48 -1.19 3.84 -4.28
CA LEU A 48 -1.18 2.54 -3.61
C LEU A 48 -0.25 1.55 -4.31
N ALA A 49 -0.19 1.55 -5.65
CA ALA A 49 0.69 0.66 -6.40
C ALA A 49 2.17 0.99 -6.15
N GLN A 50 2.55 2.28 -6.19
CA GLN A 50 3.93 2.69 -5.97
C GLN A 50 4.37 2.37 -4.53
N THR A 51 3.58 2.76 -3.54
CA THR A 51 3.88 2.49 -2.13
C THR A 51 3.85 1.00 -1.78
N ALA A 52 2.98 0.22 -2.42
CA ALA A 52 2.99 -1.24 -2.31
C ALA A 52 4.27 -1.84 -2.86
N HIS A 53 4.83 -1.31 -3.95
CA HIS A 53 6.12 -1.75 -4.50
C HIS A 53 7.26 -1.50 -3.52
N GLU A 54 7.33 -0.31 -2.90
CA GLU A 54 8.37 0.03 -1.91
C GLU A 54 8.32 -0.83 -0.64
N THR A 55 7.14 -1.36 -0.30
CA THR A 55 6.88 -2.05 0.97
C THR A 55 6.55 -3.52 0.79
N THR A 56 6.72 -4.07 -0.42
CA THR A 56 6.36 -5.44 -0.73
C THR A 56 7.24 -6.43 0.03
N SER A 57 6.66 -7.56 0.43
CA SER A 57 7.44 -8.67 1.02
C SER A 57 8.46 -9.27 0.04
N GLY A 58 8.35 -8.94 -1.26
CA GLY A 58 9.19 -9.52 -2.32
C GLY A 58 8.82 -10.97 -2.65
N GLY A 59 7.70 -11.50 -2.11
CA GLY A 59 7.27 -12.89 -2.29
C GLY A 59 7.04 -13.34 -3.74
N GLY A 60 7.10 -12.42 -4.71
CA GLY A 60 7.11 -12.73 -6.14
C GLY A 60 5.91 -13.57 -6.58
N TRP A 61 6.07 -14.33 -7.66
CA TRP A 61 5.03 -15.18 -8.24
C TRP A 61 4.56 -16.34 -7.34
N VAL A 62 5.22 -16.56 -6.19
CA VAL A 62 4.94 -17.65 -5.25
C VAL A 62 4.15 -17.19 -4.03
N ALA A 63 3.80 -15.91 -3.95
CA ALA A 63 2.90 -15.40 -2.93
C ALA A 63 1.49 -16.00 -3.09
N PRO A 64 0.80 -16.36 -1.98
CA PRO A 64 -0.64 -16.58 -2.01
C PRO A 64 -1.32 -15.37 -2.67
N ASP A 65 -2.26 -15.62 -3.57
CA ASP A 65 -2.98 -14.60 -4.35
C ASP A 65 -2.12 -13.70 -5.29
N GLY A 66 -0.85 -14.07 -5.50
CA GLY A 66 0.05 -13.49 -6.50
C GLY A 66 0.88 -12.29 -6.03
N PRO A 67 1.84 -11.82 -6.85
CA PRO A 67 2.88 -10.88 -6.43
C PRO A 67 2.35 -9.49 -6.01
N TYR A 68 1.16 -9.12 -6.48
CA TYR A 68 0.56 -7.81 -6.23
C TYR A 68 -0.30 -7.77 -4.95
N ALA A 69 -0.45 -8.90 -4.24
CA ALA A 69 -1.25 -8.99 -3.01
C ALA A 69 -0.45 -8.71 -1.73
N CYS A 70 0.89 -8.60 -1.83
CA CYS A 70 1.83 -8.51 -0.70
C CYS A 70 2.44 -7.12 -0.46
N GLY A 71 1.85 -6.05 -1.01
CA GLY A 71 2.23 -4.68 -0.64
C GLY A 71 1.99 -4.41 0.85
N TYR A 72 2.67 -3.38 1.38
CA TYR A 72 2.52 -2.92 2.78
C TYR A 72 2.97 -3.94 3.83
N TYR A 73 3.95 -4.78 3.48
CA TYR A 73 4.49 -5.83 4.34
C TYR A 73 5.64 -5.36 5.23
N TYR A 74 6.42 -4.37 4.77
CA TYR A 74 7.51 -3.74 5.53
C TYR A 74 7.23 -2.25 5.76
N ASN A 75 7.65 -1.71 6.90
CA ASN A 75 7.53 -0.29 7.26
C ASN A 75 8.88 0.36 7.53
N LYS A 76 9.95 -0.39 7.30
CA LYS A 76 11.35 0.02 7.40
C LYS A 76 12.09 -0.65 6.26
N GLU A 77 13.09 0.04 5.75
CA GLU A 77 14.04 -0.53 4.81
C GLU A 77 14.74 -1.74 5.45
N LEU A 78 14.85 -2.82 4.70
CA LEU A 78 15.67 -3.97 5.08
C LEU A 78 17.04 -3.77 4.45
N ASN A 79 18.10 -3.87 5.26
CA ASN A 79 19.52 -3.66 4.95
C ASN A 79 19.86 -3.48 3.46
N VAL A 80 20.38 -2.29 3.13
CA VAL A 80 21.22 -2.06 1.96
C VAL A 80 22.61 -2.60 2.30
N GLU A 81 22.98 -3.77 1.80
CA GLU A 81 24.40 -4.14 1.65
C GLU A 81 24.99 -3.47 0.41
#